data_AF-A0AB34DF28-F1
#
_entry.id   AF-A0AB34DF28-F1
#
_cell.length_a   1.000
_cell.length_b   1.000
_cell.length_c   1.000
_cell.angle_alpha   90.00
_cell.angle_beta   90.00
_cell.angle_gamma   90.00
#
_symmetry.space_group_name_H-M   'P 1'
#
loop_
_entity.id
_entity.type
_entity.pdbx_description
1 polymer ?
#
loop_
_entity_poly.entity_id
_entity_poly.type
_entity_poly.pdbx_seq_one_letter_code
_entity_poly.pdbx_strand_id
1 'polypeptide(L)'
;MTYFTARIRARTVHVGYDEQGELITRPMNKVDYVEKVIRLDRILSFTDDHLFVACPHNTVQVWDYEGDLGTVKSYLREAGLLLNGEISTASPA
;
A
#
# COMPACT_ATOMS: atom_id res chain seq x y z
N MET A 1 -12.79 6.87 8.45
CA MET A 1 -11.58 7.12 7.64
C MET A 1 -10.38 6.86 8.54
N THR A 2 -9.65 5.78 8.29
CA THR A 2 -8.52 5.35 9.14
C THR A 2 -7.20 5.74 8.52
N TYR A 3 -6.26 6.20 9.35
CA TYR A 3 -4.93 6.64 8.97
C TYR A 3 -3.90 5.98 9.86
N PHE A 4 -2.75 5.64 9.31
CA PHE A 4 -1.60 5.15 10.08
C PHE A 4 -0.33 5.90 9.68
N THR A 5 0.67 5.90 10.57
CA THR A 5 2.00 6.40 10.27
C THR A 5 2.93 5.24 9.93
N ALA A 6 3.79 5.44 8.93
CA ALA A 6 4.89 4.54 8.64
C ALA A 6 6.09 5.34 8.16
N ARG A 7 7.29 4.83 8.44
CA ARG A 7 8.52 5.30 7.81
C ARG A 7 8.67 4.57 6.49
N ILE A 8 8.65 5.31 5.38
CA ILE A 8 8.61 4.78 4.03
C ILE A 8 9.69 5.36 3.14
N ARG A 9 10.08 4.60 2.10
CA ARG A 9 10.92 5.07 1.00
C ARG A 9 10.23 4.78 -0.33
N ALA A 10 9.92 5.80 -1.11
CA ALA A 10 9.23 5.61 -2.39
C ALA A 10 10.19 5.11 -3.48
N ARG A 11 9.89 3.96 -4.09
CA ARG A 11 10.72 3.36 -5.16
C ARG A 11 10.24 3.75 -6.54
N THR A 12 9.00 3.39 -6.86
CA THR A 12 8.48 3.47 -8.23
C THR A 12 7.05 3.98 -8.26
N VAL A 13 6.70 4.59 -9.39
CA VAL A 13 5.33 4.90 -9.79
C VAL A 13 4.97 4.01 -10.96
N HIS A 14 3.90 3.24 -10.85
CA HIS A 14 3.28 2.49 -11.92
C HIS A 14 2.20 3.37 -12.56
N VAL A 15 2.29 3.58 -13.87
CA VAL A 15 1.44 4.53 -14.61
C VAL A 15 0.37 3.84 -15.45
N GLY A 16 0.60 2.58 -15.81
CA GLY A 16 -0.27 1.79 -16.68
C GLY A 16 0.57 0.79 -17.47
N TYR A 17 0.01 0.32 -18.59
CA TYR A 17 0.69 -0.59 -19.51
C TYR A 17 0.88 0.10 -20.86
N ASP A 18 1.94 -0.23 -21.59
CA ASP A 18 2.15 0.23 -22.96
C ASP A 18 1.34 -0.60 -23.98
N GLU A 19 1.52 -0.31 -25.27
CA GLU A 19 0.82 -0.99 -26.36
C GLU A 19 1.18 -2.48 -26.47
N GLN A 20 2.29 -2.91 -25.86
CA GLN A 20 2.76 -4.29 -25.82
C GLN A 20 2.29 -5.02 -24.56
N GLY A 21 1.61 -4.33 -23.65
CA GLY A 21 1.17 -4.88 -22.37
C GLY A 21 2.26 -4.89 -21.30
N GLU A 22 3.36 -4.17 -21.49
CA GLU A 22 4.44 -4.06 -20.51
C GLU A 22 4.16 -2.92 -19.53
N LEU A 23 4.51 -3.13 -18.26
CA LEU A 23 4.22 -2.18 -17.19
C LEU A 23 5.09 -0.91 -17.33
N ILE A 24 4.46 0.24 -17.48
CA ILE A 24 5.13 1.55 -17.50
C ILE A 24 5.43 1.97 -16.06
N THR A 25 6.72 2.06 -15.72
CA THR A 25 7.20 2.50 -14.41
C THR A 25 8.07 3.76 -14.48
N ARG A 26 8.05 4.56 -13.42
CA ARG A 26 8.92 5.73 -13.24
C ARG A 26 9.62 5.65 -11.88
N PRO A 27 10.95 5.79 -11.80
CA PRO A 27 11.65 5.79 -10.52
C PRO A 27 11.39 7.08 -9.74
N MET A 28 11.32 7.00 -8.42
CA MET A 28 11.11 8.16 -7.54
C MET A 28 12.39 8.73 -6.92
N ASN A 29 13.55 8.11 -7.16
CA ASN A 29 14.89 8.57 -6.73
C ASN A 29 14.97 9.06 -5.27
N LYS A 30 14.12 8.55 -4.38
CA LYS A 30 14.14 8.86 -2.95
C LYS A 30 15.03 7.84 -2.25
N VAL A 31 16.11 8.31 -1.64
CA VAL A 31 17.10 7.44 -0.98
C VAL A 31 16.73 7.21 0.48
N ASP A 32 16.23 8.24 1.15
CA ASP A 32 15.96 8.21 2.59
C ASP A 32 14.53 7.78 2.94
N TYR A 33 14.41 7.11 4.08
CA TYR A 33 13.13 6.84 4.72
C TYR A 33 12.57 8.12 5.35
N VAL A 34 11.31 8.41 5.08
CA VAL A 34 10.56 9.54 5.64
C VAL A 34 9.32 9.05 6.36
N GLU A 35 8.96 9.72 7.45
CA GLU A 35 7.69 9.45 8.11
C GLU A 35 6.53 9.98 7.26
N LYS A 36 5.46 9.18 7.14
CA LYS A 36 4.29 9.52 6.35
C LYS A 36 3.01 9.11 7.06
N VAL A 37 2.04 10.01 7.07
CA VAL A 37 0.64 9.70 7.41
C VAL A 37 -0.05 9.17 6.16
N ILE A 38 -0.58 7.95 6.23
CA ILE A 38 -1.13 7.22 5.09
C ILE A 38 -2.58 6.89 5.37
N ARG A 39 -3.46 7.25 4.43
CA ARG A 39 -4.85 6.83 4.44
C ARG A 39 -4.94 5.34 4.12
N LEU A 40 -5.60 4.58 4.97
CA LEU A 40 -5.68 3.13 4.80
C LEU A 40 -6.44 2.73 3.54
N ASP A 41 -7.49 3.48 3.17
CA ASP A 41 -8.30 3.21 1.97
C ASP A 41 -7.55 3.40 0.64
N ARG A 42 -6.32 3.93 0.69
CA ARG A 42 -5.43 4.03 -0.48
C ARG A 42 -4.47 2.86 -0.61
N ILE A 43 -4.35 2.00 0.40
CA ILE A 43 -3.51 0.81 0.31
C ILE A 43 -4.26 -0.26 -0.47
N LEU A 44 -3.67 -0.67 -1.59
CA LEU A 44 -4.18 -1.76 -2.41
C LEU A 44 -3.74 -3.11 -1.85
N SER A 45 -2.47 -3.19 -1.45
CA SER A 45 -1.86 -4.37 -0.83
C SER A 45 -0.58 -3.99 -0.11
N PHE A 46 -0.11 -4.88 0.77
CA PHE A 46 1.13 -4.74 1.51
C PHE A 46 1.79 -6.11 1.65
N THR A 47 3.12 -6.14 1.61
CA THR A 47 3.97 -7.33 1.80
C THR A 47 4.83 -7.16 3.06
N ASP A 48 5.78 -8.06 3.29
CA ASP A 48 6.74 -7.94 4.39
C ASP A 48 7.56 -6.65 4.36
N ASP A 49 7.78 -6.10 3.18
CA ASP A 49 8.74 -5.02 2.94
C ASP A 49 8.20 -3.86 2.09
N HIS A 50 7.04 -4.01 1.43
CA HIS A 50 6.50 -3.01 0.51
C HIS A 50 5.00 -2.73 0.68
N LEU A 51 4.60 -1.50 0.34
CA LEU A 51 3.24 -1.01 0.25
C LEU A 51 2.91 -0.65 -1.19
N PHE A 52 1.75 -1.10 -1.68
CA PHE A 52 1.14 -0.63 -2.92
C PHE A 52 0.07 0.39 -2.61
N VAL A 53 0.28 1.63 -3.05
CA VAL A 53 -0.59 2.74 -2.70
C VAL A 53 -1.19 3.38 -3.95
N ALA A 54 -2.52 3.38 -4.03
CA ALA A 54 -3.27 4.08 -5.06
C ALA A 54 -3.02 5.59 -4.95
N CYS A 55 -2.70 6.21 -6.09
CA CYS A 55 -2.42 7.63 -6.25
C CYS A 55 -3.37 8.29 -7.25
N PRO A 56 -3.48 9.64 -7.21
CA PRO A 56 -4.23 10.37 -8.22
C PRO A 56 -3.81 9.99 -9.64
N HIS A 57 -4.71 10.25 -10.59
CA HIS A 57 -4.50 9.97 -12.02
C HIS A 57 -4.24 8.49 -12.32
N ASN A 58 -4.92 7.59 -11.59
CA ASN A 58 -4.86 6.13 -11.78
C ASN A 58 -3.45 5.55 -11.71
N THR A 59 -2.60 6.11 -10.85
CA THR A 59 -1.24 5.60 -10.63
C THR A 59 -1.17 4.77 -9.37
N VAL A 60 -0.20 3.87 -9.29
CA VAL A 60 0.14 3.14 -8.07
C VAL A 60 1.57 3.46 -7.70
N GLN A 61 1.85 3.78 -6.43
CA GLN A 61 3.22 3.88 -5.96
C GLN A 61 3.60 2.67 -5.13
N VAL A 62 4.84 2.22 -5.30
CA VAL A 62 5.45 1.18 -4.48
C VAL A 62 6.41 1.85 -3.51
N TRP A 63 6.16 1.66 -2.23
CA TRP A 63 7.00 2.18 -1.16
C TRP A 63 7.57 1.05 -0.33
N ASP A 64 8.84 1.14 0.02
CA ASP A 64 9.44 0.32 1.06
C ASP A 64 8.98 0.89 2.40
N TYR A 65 8.84 0.07 3.43
CA TYR A 65 8.54 0.54 4.77
C TYR A 65 9.42 -0.14 5.82
N GLU A 66 9.69 0.57 6.91
CA GLU A 66 10.37 -0.01 8.07
C GLU A 66 9.36 -0.80 8.91
N GLY A 67 9.56 -2.11 9.03
CA GLY A 67 8.72 -3.01 9.79
C GLY A 67 8.65 -4.41 9.16
N ASP A 68 7.72 -5.22 9.66
CA ASP A 68 7.35 -6.49 9.05
C ASP A 68 5.82 -6.58 8.87
N LEU A 69 5.38 -7.57 8.08
CA LEU A 69 3.96 -7.82 7.84
C LEU A 69 3.18 -8.10 9.14
N GLY A 70 3.84 -8.63 10.16
CA GLY A 70 3.25 -8.90 11.46
C GLY A 70 2.80 -7.62 12.16
N THR A 71 3.65 -6.61 12.15
CA THR A 71 3.40 -5.28 12.72
C THR A 71 2.22 -4.60 12.02
N VAL A 72 2.19 -4.64 10.68
CA VAL A 72 1.07 -4.08 9.90
C VAL A 72 -0.23 -4.83 10.20
N LYS A 73 -0.20 -6.17 10.25
CA LYS A 73 -1.37 -6.99 10.61
C LYS A 73 -1.89 -6.68 12.02
N SER A 74 -1.02 -6.46 12.99
CA SER A 74 -1.41 -6.06 14.35
C SER A 74 -2.12 -4.72 14.35
N TYR A 75 -1.55 -3.71 13.66
CA TYR A 75 -2.18 -2.40 13.51
C TYR A 75 -3.57 -2.50 12.87
N LEU A 76 -3.71 -3.30 11.81
CA LEU A 76 -5.00 -3.49 11.15
C LEU A 76 -6.03 -4.23 12.03
N ARG A 77 -5.60 -5.20 12.85
CA ARG A 77 -6.49 -5.85 13.82
C ARG A 77 -6.96 -4.87 14.88
N GLU A 78 -6.05 -4.10 15.47
CA GLU A 78 -6.38 -3.09 16.48
C GLU A 78 -7.34 -2.03 15.95
N ALA A 79 -7.21 -1.69 14.66
CA ALA A 79 -8.10 -0.76 13.98
C ALA A 79 -9.41 -1.41 13.47
N GLY A 80 -9.62 -2.71 13.68
CA GLY A 80 -10.82 -3.45 13.25
C GLY A 80 -10.93 -3.64 11.74
N LEU A 81 -9.82 -3.60 11.01
CA LEU A 81 -9.75 -3.56 9.54
C LEU A 81 -9.19 -4.83 8.92
N LEU A 82 -8.63 -5.73 9.73
CA LEU A 82 -8.27 -7.07 9.30
C LEU A 82 -9.38 -8.06 9.71
N LEU A 83 -10.10 -8.59 8.73
CA LEU A 83 -11.01 -9.72 8.97
C LEU A 83 -10.19 -10.94 9.34
N ASN A 84 -10.59 -11.64 10.40
CA ASN A 84 -9.93 -12.86 10.87
C ASN A 84 -10.13 -14.01 9.87
N GLY A 85 -9.44 -14.03 8.73
CA GLY A 85 -9.29 -15.18 7.83
C GLY A 85 -10.56 -15.81 7.23
N GLU A 86 -11.76 -15.47 7.72
CA GLU A 86 -13.03 -15.91 7.19
C GLU A 86 -13.52 -14.83 6.25
N ILE A 87 -13.40 -15.12 4.96
CA ILE A 87 -14.07 -14.37 3.91
C ILE A 87 -15.57 -14.43 4.24
N SER A 88 -16.11 -13.35 4.80
CA SER A 88 -17.55 -13.18 4.91
C SER A 88 -18.10 -13.10 3.49
N THR A 89 -18.74 -14.18 3.04
CA THR A 89 -19.42 -14.27 1.75
C THR A 89 -20.76 -13.52 1.73
N ALA A 90 -21.06 -12.73 2.76
CA ALA A 90 -22.27 -11.93 2.78
C ALA A 90 -22.14 -10.77 1.77
N SER A 91 -22.77 -10.96 0.60
CA SER A 91 -23.12 -9.86 -0.28
C SER A 91 -23.94 -8.82 0.49
N PRO A 92 -23.70 -7.51 0.29
CA PRO A 92 -24.61 -6.49 0.80
C PRO A 92 -25.98 -6.67 0.12
N ALA A 93 -27.02 -6.72 0.95
CA ALA A 93 -28.43 -6.73 0.53
C ALA A 93 -28.87 -5.36 -0.01
#